data_AF-A0A0K2RAW0-F1
#
_entry.id   AF-A0A0K2RAW0-F1
#
_cell.length_a   1.000
_cell.length_b   1.000
_cell.length_c   1.000
_cell.angle_alpha   90.00
_cell.angle_beta   90.00
_cell.angle_gamma   90.00
#
_symmetry.space_group_name_H-M   'P 1'
#
loop_
_entity.id
_entity.type
_entity.pdbx_description
1 polymer ?
#
loop_
_entity_poly.entity_id
_entity_poly.type
_entity_poly.pdbx_seq_one_letter_code
_entity_poly.pdbx_strand_id
1 'polypeptide(L)'
;MRRPVAERLLQIKRLDAWAFLSWCFATGRLVPDLELLTLKGKGTHFSLWSRLHPDDNTAVSRAATTFDWSAEWAQRVIGNAFPLLCMTRGVDLQSMTDADLDAVERAIATSTLLAPRTRRVLGSQHRCLRKLCYQLGVTDIPPVHPNRRERTPAQRAEGVPQPLIRPVIARYLTTIAATLRPATVTSRAEHLTLLTVWLSGKHPECRELTGLTRRHLEEFLAWDATRLSQGRRGRGQRISVTHHMHVVINLRSFFDDLTAWGWADRPAETVVHRADIPRPPAPLPRALPPQTDSALMKAVANLPDTAARAGITLLRGGGLRLGELLDLELDCL
;
A
#
# COMPACT_ATOMS: atom_id res chain seq x y z
N MET A 1 -30.21 15.24 10.67
CA MET A 1 -28.99 14.41 10.84
C MET A 1 -28.27 14.59 12.17
N ARG A 2 -28.87 15.25 13.19
CA ARG A 2 -28.16 15.62 14.44
C ARG A 2 -28.17 14.56 15.55
N ARG A 3 -28.98 13.50 15.41
CA ARG A 3 -29.08 12.41 16.39
C ARG A 3 -27.99 11.35 16.15
N PRO A 4 -27.57 10.59 17.17
CA PRO A 4 -26.64 9.47 17.00
C PRO A 4 -27.10 8.48 15.92
N VAL A 5 -26.16 7.88 15.19
CA VAL A 5 -26.45 6.93 14.10
C VAL A 5 -27.33 5.77 14.58
N ALA A 6 -27.05 5.22 15.76
CA ALA A 6 -27.81 4.11 16.33
C ALA A 6 -29.30 4.45 16.52
N GLU A 7 -29.60 5.65 17.04
CA GLU A 7 -30.98 6.09 17.25
C GLU A 7 -31.70 6.30 15.91
N ARG A 8 -31.02 6.89 14.92
CA ARG A 8 -31.56 7.05 13.57
C ARG A 8 -31.87 5.71 12.92
N LEU A 9 -30.98 4.72 13.02
CA LEU A 9 -31.20 3.38 12.48
C LEU A 9 -32.44 2.71 13.07
N LEU A 10 -32.67 2.85 14.39
CA LEU A 10 -33.86 2.34 15.05
C LEU A 10 -35.14 3.01 14.52
N GLN A 11 -35.14 4.34 14.38
CA GLN A 11 -36.29 5.07 13.86
C GLN A 11 -36.59 4.73 12.40
N ILE A 12 -35.55 4.62 11.57
CA ILE A 12 -35.70 4.27 10.15
C ILE A 12 -36.29 2.87 10.01
N LYS A 13 -35.82 1.91 10.82
CA LYS A 13 -36.39 0.55 10.85
C LYS A 13 -37.85 0.57 11.31
N ARG A 14 -38.18 1.36 12.33
CA ARG A 14 -39.56 1.47 12.86
C ARG A 14 -40.53 2.06 11.84
N LEU A 15 -40.08 3.04 11.06
CA LEU A 15 -40.92 3.80 10.12
C LEU A 15 -40.86 3.27 8.68
N ASP A 16 -40.08 2.21 8.43
CA ASP A 16 -39.73 1.73 7.09
C ASP A 16 -39.30 2.86 6.12
N ALA A 17 -38.61 3.88 6.64
CA ALA A 17 -38.34 5.12 5.93
C ALA A 17 -37.18 5.02 4.92
N TRP A 18 -36.64 3.81 4.72
CA TRP A 18 -35.42 3.60 3.95
C TRP A 18 -35.56 3.97 2.48
N ALA A 19 -36.72 3.74 1.86
CA ALA A 19 -36.95 4.11 0.47
C ALA A 19 -36.96 5.64 0.30
N PHE A 20 -37.76 6.32 1.13
CA PHE A 20 -37.86 7.78 1.14
C PHE A 20 -36.51 8.46 1.43
N LEU A 21 -35.78 7.97 2.43
CA LEU A 21 -34.45 8.50 2.75
C LEU A 21 -33.44 8.24 1.63
N SER A 22 -33.47 7.07 1.00
CA SER A 22 -32.58 6.80 -0.14
C SER A 22 -32.83 7.80 -1.28
N TRP A 23 -34.10 8.13 -1.54
CA TRP A 23 -34.46 9.16 -2.51
C TRP A 23 -34.02 10.57 -2.06
N CYS A 24 -34.20 10.94 -0.79
CA CYS A 24 -33.74 12.23 -0.27
C CYS A 24 -32.22 12.38 -0.42
N PHE A 25 -31.46 11.33 -0.11
CA PHE A 25 -30.00 11.35 -0.26
C PHE A 25 -29.60 11.39 -1.74
N ALA A 26 -30.27 10.58 -2.56
CA ALA A 26 -29.96 10.50 -3.98
C ALA A 26 -30.31 11.78 -4.75
N THR A 27 -31.24 12.61 -4.24
CA THR A 27 -31.63 13.90 -4.86
C THR A 27 -31.01 15.11 -4.17
N GLY A 28 -30.08 14.91 -3.23
CA GLY A 28 -29.41 16.00 -2.50
C GLY A 28 -30.31 16.75 -1.50
N ARG A 29 -31.55 16.32 -1.28
CA ARG A 29 -32.49 16.94 -0.30
C ARG A 29 -32.05 16.75 1.14
N LEU A 30 -31.23 15.73 1.40
CA LEU A 30 -30.67 15.45 2.72
C LEU A 30 -29.27 14.86 2.54
N VAL A 31 -28.29 15.36 3.29
CA VAL A 31 -26.91 14.85 3.26
C VAL A 31 -26.71 13.85 4.40
N PRO A 32 -26.59 12.53 4.12
CA PRO A 32 -26.32 11.52 5.13
C PRO A 32 -24.85 11.55 5.59
N ASP A 33 -24.59 11.04 6.79
CA ASP A 33 -23.24 10.70 7.23
C ASP A 33 -22.79 9.35 6.65
N LEU A 34 -21.47 9.17 6.61
CA LEU A 34 -20.80 8.00 6.05
C LEU A 34 -21.34 6.69 6.68
N GLU A 35 -21.47 6.68 8.01
CA GLU A 35 -21.89 5.51 8.78
C GLU A 35 -23.33 5.11 8.45
N LEU A 36 -24.26 6.05 8.28
CA LEU A 36 -25.64 5.72 7.96
C LEU A 36 -25.79 5.07 6.59
N LEU A 37 -25.06 5.55 5.58
CA LEU A 37 -25.08 4.95 4.24
C LEU A 37 -24.44 3.56 4.23
N THR A 38 -23.28 3.43 4.87
CA THR A 38 -22.51 2.18 4.85
C THR A 38 -23.14 1.05 5.66
N LEU A 39 -23.94 1.37 6.70
CA LEU A 39 -24.61 0.36 7.53
C LEU A 39 -25.89 -0.22 6.90
N LYS A 40 -26.45 0.38 5.83
CA LYS A 40 -27.53 -0.25 5.05
C LYS A 40 -26.95 -1.26 4.05
N GLY A 41 -26.85 -2.52 4.47
CA GLY A 41 -26.09 -3.59 3.81
C GLY A 41 -26.57 -4.13 2.45
N LYS A 42 -27.19 -3.32 1.56
CA LYS A 42 -27.63 -3.79 0.23
C LYS A 42 -27.37 -2.83 -0.95
N GLY A 43 -26.63 -1.72 -0.76
CA GLY A 43 -26.21 -0.83 -1.86
C GLY A 43 -27.33 -0.12 -2.64
N THR A 44 -28.60 -0.31 -2.25
CA THR A 44 -29.78 0.18 -2.98
C THR A 44 -29.78 1.70 -3.16
N HIS A 45 -29.22 2.45 -2.21
CA HIS A 45 -29.11 3.90 -2.31
C HIS A 45 -28.04 4.33 -3.32
N PHE A 46 -26.93 3.59 -3.46
CA PHE A 46 -25.94 3.85 -4.50
C PHE A 46 -26.51 3.55 -5.88
N SER A 47 -27.20 2.42 -6.05
CA SER A 47 -27.86 2.08 -7.32
C SER A 47 -28.98 3.07 -7.69
N LEU A 48 -29.67 3.64 -6.69
CA LEU A 48 -30.64 4.71 -6.92
C LEU A 48 -29.94 5.99 -7.37
N TRP A 49 -28.90 6.44 -6.66
CA TRP A 49 -28.12 7.61 -7.04
C TRP A 49 -27.57 7.47 -8.46
N SER A 50 -27.01 6.30 -8.82
CA SER A 50 -26.48 6.06 -10.15
C SER A 50 -27.53 6.13 -11.25
N ARG A 51 -28.77 5.70 -10.98
CA ARG A 51 -29.88 5.85 -11.94
C ARG A 51 -30.33 7.30 -12.11
N LEU A 52 -30.18 8.13 -11.08
CA LEU A 52 -30.55 9.55 -11.13
C LEU A 52 -29.43 10.43 -11.74
N HIS A 53 -28.19 9.94 -11.83
CA HIS A 53 -27.04 10.67 -12.37
C HIS A 53 -26.38 9.88 -13.53
N PRO A 54 -27.10 9.59 -14.62
CA PRO A 54 -26.60 8.74 -15.70
C PRO A 54 -25.37 9.32 -16.41
N ASP A 55 -25.31 10.64 -16.56
CA ASP A 55 -24.21 11.34 -17.25
C ASP A 55 -22.91 11.21 -16.46
N ASP A 56 -22.95 11.49 -15.15
CA ASP A 56 -21.82 11.31 -14.23
C ASP A 56 -21.31 9.87 -14.23
N ASN A 57 -22.21 8.89 -14.15
CA ASN A 57 -21.82 7.48 -14.17
C ASN A 57 -21.21 7.07 -15.51
N THR A 58 -21.69 7.62 -16.62
CA THR A 58 -21.14 7.36 -17.95
C THR A 58 -19.74 7.95 -18.10
N ALA A 59 -19.53 9.19 -17.67
CA ALA A 59 -18.23 9.86 -17.70
C ALA A 59 -17.19 9.09 -16.86
N VAL A 60 -17.56 8.75 -15.63
CA VAL A 60 -16.70 7.98 -14.70
C VAL A 60 -16.42 6.57 -15.23
N SER A 61 -17.42 5.89 -15.80
CA SER A 61 -17.21 4.56 -16.40
C SER A 61 -16.27 4.61 -17.59
N ARG A 62 -16.37 5.64 -18.45
CA ARG A 62 -15.47 5.83 -19.58
C ARG A 62 -14.02 6.04 -19.10
N ALA A 63 -13.81 6.90 -18.11
CA ALA A 63 -12.49 7.11 -17.54
C ALA A 63 -11.91 5.84 -16.91
N ALA A 64 -12.75 5.02 -16.25
CA ALA A 64 -12.32 3.76 -15.65
C ALA A 64 -11.69 2.79 -16.65
N THR A 65 -12.10 2.83 -17.93
CA THR A 65 -11.54 1.95 -18.99
C THR A 65 -10.07 2.21 -19.31
N THR A 66 -9.56 3.40 -18.95
CA THR A 66 -8.15 3.75 -19.13
C THR A 66 -7.25 3.09 -18.07
N PHE A 67 -7.84 2.53 -17.01
CA PHE A 67 -7.13 1.81 -15.96
C PHE A 67 -7.17 0.30 -16.21
N ASP A 68 -6.07 -0.39 -15.92
CA ASP A 68 -5.98 -1.86 -15.94
C ASP A 68 -6.64 -2.47 -14.68
N TRP A 69 -7.93 -2.19 -14.50
CA TRP A 69 -8.76 -2.70 -13.40
C TRP A 69 -9.63 -3.85 -13.87
N SER A 70 -9.88 -4.84 -12.99
CA SER A 70 -10.92 -5.82 -13.26
C SER A 70 -12.29 -5.15 -13.30
N ALA A 71 -13.21 -5.66 -14.11
CA ALA A 71 -14.57 -5.14 -14.23
C ALA A 71 -15.28 -5.08 -12.86
N GLU A 72 -15.12 -6.11 -12.03
CA GLU A 72 -15.67 -6.13 -10.67
C GLU A 72 -15.10 -5.00 -9.81
N TRP A 73 -13.79 -4.73 -9.90
CA TRP A 73 -13.16 -3.66 -9.13
C TRP A 73 -13.62 -2.28 -9.60
N ALA A 74 -13.67 -2.05 -10.92
CA ALA A 74 -14.20 -0.81 -11.49
C ALA A 74 -15.65 -0.56 -11.02
N GLN A 75 -16.52 -1.57 -11.11
CA GLN A 75 -17.91 -1.48 -10.61
C GLN A 75 -17.98 -1.16 -9.13
N ARG A 76 -17.05 -1.65 -8.32
CA ARG A 76 -17.02 -1.32 -6.89
C ARG A 76 -16.60 0.12 -6.61
N VAL A 77 -15.72 0.70 -7.41
CA VAL A 77 -15.31 2.10 -7.30
C VAL A 77 -16.44 3.01 -7.78
N ILE A 78 -16.97 2.74 -8.98
CA ILE A 78 -18.01 3.54 -9.64
C ILE A 78 -19.35 3.39 -8.92
N GLY A 79 -19.76 2.18 -8.59
CA GLY A 79 -21.09 1.88 -8.03
C GLY A 79 -21.18 1.96 -6.51
N ASN A 80 -20.06 2.16 -5.79
CA ASN A 80 -20.10 2.37 -4.34
C ASN A 80 -19.36 3.64 -3.91
N ALA A 81 -18.05 3.75 -4.16
CA ALA A 81 -17.27 4.86 -3.62
C ALA A 81 -17.69 6.22 -4.20
N PHE A 82 -17.99 6.28 -5.49
CA PHE A 82 -18.42 7.52 -6.14
C PHE A 82 -19.78 8.04 -5.63
N PRO A 83 -20.87 7.24 -5.64
CA PRO A 83 -22.14 7.63 -5.02
C PRO A 83 -22.01 7.93 -3.52
N LEU A 84 -21.19 7.17 -2.79
CA LEU A 84 -20.94 7.40 -1.37
C LEU A 84 -20.36 8.80 -1.14
N LEU A 85 -19.37 9.21 -1.93
CA LEU A 85 -18.81 10.56 -1.86
C LEU A 85 -19.88 11.60 -2.19
N CYS A 86 -20.52 11.47 -3.35
CA CYS A 86 -21.51 12.44 -3.84
C CYS A 86 -22.64 12.64 -2.81
N MET A 87 -23.17 11.55 -2.26
CA MET A 87 -24.24 11.59 -1.26
C MET A 87 -23.77 12.16 0.09
N THR A 88 -22.59 11.75 0.60
CA THR A 88 -22.10 12.25 1.92
C THR A 88 -21.64 13.69 1.91
N ARG A 89 -21.34 14.24 0.72
CA ARG A 89 -20.87 15.61 0.54
C ARG A 89 -21.94 16.53 -0.07
N GLY A 90 -22.94 15.96 -0.72
CA GLY A 90 -23.95 16.71 -1.46
C GLY A 90 -23.39 17.36 -2.73
N VAL A 91 -22.45 16.68 -3.39
CA VAL A 91 -21.77 17.16 -4.61
C VAL A 91 -22.02 16.20 -5.77
N ASP A 92 -21.86 16.68 -6.99
CA ASP A 92 -21.85 15.90 -8.22
C ASP A 92 -20.42 15.83 -8.81
N LEU A 93 -20.25 15.22 -9.99
CA LEU A 93 -18.94 15.10 -10.62
C LEU A 93 -18.27 16.45 -10.92
N GLN A 94 -19.05 17.48 -11.25
CA GLN A 94 -18.55 18.78 -11.72
C GLN A 94 -18.21 19.73 -10.56
N SER A 95 -18.92 19.60 -9.45
CA SER A 95 -18.75 20.43 -8.24
C SER A 95 -17.81 19.81 -7.20
N MET A 96 -17.34 18.58 -7.41
CA MET A 96 -16.46 17.87 -6.50
C MET A 96 -15.08 18.52 -6.41
N THR A 97 -14.55 18.61 -5.20
CA THR A 97 -13.22 19.17 -4.93
C THR A 97 -12.29 18.17 -4.22
N ASP A 98 -11.00 18.49 -4.19
CA ASP A 98 -10.02 17.76 -3.37
C ASP A 98 -10.38 17.74 -1.88
N ALA A 99 -11.01 18.81 -1.37
CA ALA A 99 -11.45 18.93 0.01
C ALA A 99 -12.58 17.93 0.35
N ASP A 100 -13.46 17.64 -0.61
CA ASP A 100 -14.52 16.65 -0.44
C ASP A 100 -13.97 15.22 -0.39
N LEU A 101 -13.01 14.93 -1.27
CA LEU A 101 -12.28 13.66 -1.24
C LEU A 101 -11.53 13.48 0.10
N ASP A 102 -10.87 14.53 0.61
CA ASP A 102 -10.16 14.48 1.90
C ASP A 102 -11.10 14.35 3.09
N ALA A 103 -12.28 14.99 3.04
CA ALA A 103 -13.28 14.86 4.08
C ALA A 103 -13.78 13.40 4.20
N VAL A 104 -14.04 12.74 3.06
CA VAL A 104 -14.47 11.33 3.05
C VAL A 104 -13.34 10.39 3.44
N GLU A 105 -12.09 10.61 2.99
CA GLU A 105 -10.95 9.78 3.41
C GLU A 105 -10.74 9.86 4.92
N ARG A 106 -10.81 11.07 5.50
CA ARG A 106 -10.75 11.27 6.96
C ARG A 106 -11.90 10.59 7.68
N ALA A 107 -13.14 10.77 7.22
CA ALA A 107 -14.31 10.13 7.82
C ALA A 107 -14.18 8.60 7.84
N ILE A 108 -13.72 7.98 6.75
CA ILE A 108 -13.45 6.54 6.69
C ILE A 108 -12.37 6.14 7.70
N ALA A 109 -11.29 6.93 7.81
CA ALA A 109 -10.17 6.61 8.69
C ALA A 109 -10.54 6.72 10.18
N THR A 110 -11.25 7.78 10.57
CA THR A 110 -11.57 8.11 11.97
C THR A 110 -12.82 7.44 12.50
N SER A 111 -13.64 6.83 11.64
CA SER A 111 -14.88 6.19 12.08
C SER A 111 -14.64 5.04 13.06
N THR A 112 -15.26 5.13 14.23
CA THR A 112 -15.24 4.09 15.27
C THR A 112 -16.36 3.07 15.12
N LEU A 113 -17.40 3.40 14.34
CA LEU A 113 -18.55 2.53 14.08
C LEU A 113 -18.29 1.52 12.95
N LEU A 114 -17.33 1.80 12.08
CA LEU A 114 -16.96 0.91 10.99
C LEU A 114 -15.95 -0.15 11.41
N ALA A 115 -16.27 -1.41 11.12
CA ALA A 115 -15.35 -2.51 11.31
C ALA A 115 -14.02 -2.25 10.55
N PRO A 116 -12.85 -2.65 11.10
CA PRO A 116 -11.55 -2.39 10.48
C PRO A 116 -11.44 -2.87 9.02
N ARG A 117 -12.05 -4.03 8.71
CA ARG A 117 -12.14 -4.57 7.35
C ARG A 117 -12.91 -3.64 6.42
N THR A 118 -14.04 -3.11 6.86
CA THR A 118 -14.88 -2.19 6.08
C THR A 118 -14.14 -0.89 5.80
N ARG A 119 -13.48 -0.30 6.80
CA ARG A 119 -12.63 0.90 6.62
C ARG A 119 -11.54 0.67 5.58
N ARG A 120 -10.87 -0.49 5.61
CA ARG A 120 -9.82 -0.84 4.64
C ARG A 120 -10.38 -0.96 3.22
N VAL A 121 -11.55 -1.59 3.05
CA VAL A 121 -12.20 -1.76 1.74
C VAL A 121 -12.64 -0.42 1.18
N LEU A 122 -13.41 0.37 1.95
CA LEU A 122 -13.88 1.69 1.53
C LEU A 122 -12.72 2.63 1.22
N GLY A 123 -11.70 2.68 2.09
CA GLY A 123 -10.53 3.50 1.85
C GLY A 123 -9.76 3.09 0.59
N SER A 124 -9.77 1.81 0.23
CA SER A 124 -9.13 1.34 -1.02
C SER A 124 -9.93 1.75 -2.25
N GLN A 125 -11.26 1.67 -2.20
CA GLN A 125 -12.13 2.13 -3.28
C GLN A 125 -12.05 3.65 -3.45
N HIS A 126 -12.08 4.40 -2.35
CA HIS A 126 -11.97 5.86 -2.32
C HIS A 126 -10.64 6.37 -2.90
N ARG A 127 -9.52 5.71 -2.59
CA ARG A 127 -8.22 6.03 -3.21
C ARG A 127 -8.22 5.80 -4.73
N CYS A 128 -8.92 4.78 -5.22
CA CYS A 128 -9.08 4.57 -6.66
C CYS A 128 -10.02 5.61 -7.29
N LEU A 129 -11.08 6.02 -6.58
CA LEU A 129 -11.93 7.12 -7.01
C LEU A 129 -11.13 8.42 -7.18
N ARG A 130 -10.25 8.76 -6.23
CA ARG A 130 -9.37 9.93 -6.34
C ARG A 130 -8.51 9.88 -7.61
N LYS A 131 -7.98 8.71 -7.99
CA LYS A 131 -7.24 8.54 -9.25
C LYS A 131 -8.11 8.83 -10.47
N LEU A 132 -9.35 8.38 -10.42
CA LEU A 132 -10.29 8.56 -11.51
C LEU A 132 -10.75 10.02 -11.64
N CYS A 133 -10.95 10.73 -10.53
CA CYS A 133 -11.26 12.16 -10.53
C CYS A 133 -10.10 12.98 -11.12
N TYR A 134 -8.86 12.64 -10.78
CA TYR A 134 -7.68 13.25 -11.40
C TYR A 134 -7.61 12.97 -12.91
N GLN A 135 -7.87 11.73 -13.34
CA GLN A 135 -7.90 11.38 -14.77
C GLN A 135 -8.99 12.13 -15.55
N LEU A 136 -10.10 12.47 -14.89
CA LEU A 136 -11.19 13.27 -15.46
C LEU A 136 -10.91 14.78 -15.43
N GLY A 137 -9.84 15.24 -14.79
CA GLY A 137 -9.56 16.66 -14.58
C GLY A 137 -10.49 17.33 -13.56
N VAL A 138 -11.16 16.55 -12.70
CA VAL A 138 -12.02 17.07 -11.62
C VAL A 138 -11.18 17.57 -10.44
N THR A 139 -10.00 16.99 -10.24
CA THR A 139 -9.04 17.39 -9.20
C THR A 139 -7.69 17.67 -9.82
N ASP A 140 -7.03 18.73 -9.37
CA ASP A 140 -5.71 19.13 -9.86
C ASP A 140 -4.57 18.42 -9.14
N ILE A 141 -4.83 17.86 -7.95
CA ILE A 141 -3.80 17.21 -7.13
C ILE A 141 -3.60 15.77 -7.59
N PRO A 142 -2.41 15.38 -8.08
CA PRO A 142 -2.15 14.02 -8.50
C PRO A 142 -2.26 13.04 -7.32
N PRO A 143 -2.96 11.91 -7.49
CA PRO A 143 -3.12 10.91 -6.44
C PRO A 143 -1.77 10.34 -6.03
N VAL A 144 -1.47 10.35 -4.72
CA VAL A 144 -0.22 9.79 -4.21
C VAL A 144 -0.14 8.30 -4.57
N HIS A 145 0.89 7.92 -5.34
CA HIS A 145 1.11 6.54 -5.69
C HIS A 145 1.27 5.69 -4.41
N PRO A 146 0.61 4.52 -4.27
CA PRO A 146 0.68 3.72 -3.03
C PRO A 146 2.10 3.39 -2.59
N ASN A 147 3.02 3.22 -3.54
CA ASN A 147 4.44 2.96 -3.27
C ASN A 147 5.25 4.23 -2.93
N ARG A 148 4.69 5.43 -3.16
CA ARG A 148 5.28 6.73 -2.78
C ARG A 148 4.75 7.25 -1.44
N ARG A 149 3.83 6.57 -0.76
CA ARG A 149 3.44 6.95 0.61
C ARG A 149 4.63 6.73 1.53
N GLU A 150 5.32 7.82 1.85
CA GLU A 150 6.38 7.82 2.84
C GLU A 150 5.80 7.39 4.18
N ARG A 151 6.24 6.23 4.65
CA ARG A 151 5.93 5.80 6.01
C ARG A 151 7.04 6.30 6.92
N THR A 152 6.65 6.96 8.00
CA THR A 152 7.59 7.33 9.06
C THR A 152 8.24 6.07 9.64
N PRO A 153 9.44 6.18 10.22
CA PRO A 153 10.08 5.06 10.93
C PRO A 153 9.15 4.36 11.94
N ALA A 154 8.33 5.13 12.67
CA ALA A 154 7.35 4.59 13.61
C ALA A 154 6.26 3.76 12.91
N GLN A 155 5.68 4.27 11.81
CA GLN A 155 4.69 3.54 11.01
C GLN A 155 5.26 2.25 10.41
N ARG A 156 6.56 2.22 10.11
CA ARG A 156 7.23 1.00 9.63
C ARG A 156 7.39 -0.07 10.71
N ALA A 157 7.54 0.35 11.97
CA ALA A 157 7.61 -0.56 13.10
C ALA A 157 6.24 -1.10 13.56
N GLU A 158 5.12 -0.55 13.09
CA GLU A 158 3.76 -1.03 13.48
C GLU A 158 3.54 -2.52 13.20
N GLY A 159 4.24 -3.09 12.23
CA GLY A 159 4.19 -4.53 11.93
C GLY A 159 4.83 -5.43 12.99
N VAL A 160 5.60 -4.87 13.93
CA VAL A 160 6.29 -5.60 15.00
C VAL A 160 5.28 -6.00 16.08
N PRO A 161 5.02 -7.31 16.30
CA PRO A 161 3.99 -7.75 17.24
C PRO A 161 4.32 -7.48 18.71
N GLN A 162 5.60 -7.59 19.10
CA GLN A 162 6.06 -7.47 20.49
C GLN A 162 6.05 -6.00 20.95
N PRO A 163 5.30 -5.63 22.00
CA PRO A 163 5.22 -4.25 22.48
C PRO A 163 6.55 -3.65 22.96
N LEU A 164 7.46 -4.47 23.51
CA LEU A 164 8.76 -4.01 24.02
C LEU A 164 9.81 -3.88 22.91
N ILE A 165 9.74 -4.72 21.88
CA ILE A 165 10.67 -4.65 20.73
C ILE A 165 10.30 -3.52 19.76
N ARG A 166 9.00 -3.28 19.55
CA ARG A 166 8.48 -2.26 18.62
C ARG A 166 9.12 -0.86 18.81
N PRO A 167 9.15 -0.26 20.02
CA PRO A 167 9.75 1.06 20.21
C PRO A 167 11.26 1.07 19.93
N VAL A 168 11.97 -0.03 20.21
CA VAL A 168 13.40 -0.15 19.92
C VAL A 168 13.64 -0.14 18.40
N ILE A 169 12.85 -0.90 17.64
CA ILE A 169 12.92 -0.89 16.16
C ILE A 169 12.53 0.48 15.61
N ALA A 170 11.48 1.13 16.14
CA ALA A 170 11.10 2.48 15.71
C ALA A 170 12.23 3.50 15.95
N ARG A 171 12.86 3.46 17.13
CA ARG A 171 14.03 4.29 17.46
C ARG A 171 15.20 4.02 16.51
N TYR A 172 15.47 2.74 16.25
CA TYR A 172 16.54 2.32 15.34
C TYR A 172 16.33 2.87 13.93
N LEU A 173 15.15 2.63 13.36
CA LEU A 173 14.78 3.10 12.03
C LEU A 173 14.84 4.63 11.92
N THR A 174 14.48 5.35 13.00
CA THR A 174 14.59 6.82 13.06
C THR A 174 16.05 7.26 13.04
N THR A 175 16.91 6.58 13.80
CA THR A 175 18.34 6.89 13.89
C THR A 175 19.04 6.70 12.54
N ILE A 176 18.83 5.57 11.88
CA ILE A 176 19.47 5.29 10.59
C ILE A 176 18.88 6.11 9.43
N ALA A 177 17.64 6.60 9.56
CA ALA A 177 17.02 7.43 8.52
C ALA A 177 17.70 8.80 8.36
N ALA A 178 18.44 9.26 9.38
CA ALA A 178 19.22 10.50 9.30
C ALA A 178 20.43 10.38 8.34
N THR A 179 20.86 9.16 8.00
CA THR A 179 22.08 8.93 7.19
C THR A 179 21.87 8.01 5.99
N LEU A 180 20.91 7.08 6.06
CA LEU A 180 20.66 6.10 5.01
C LEU A 180 19.55 6.54 4.05
N ARG A 181 19.65 6.08 2.80
CA ARG A 181 18.59 6.26 1.80
C ARG A 181 17.27 5.61 2.27
N PRO A 182 16.09 6.19 1.95
CA PRO A 182 14.78 5.66 2.36
C PRO A 182 14.53 4.19 1.98
N ALA A 183 15.06 3.75 0.83
CA ALA A 183 14.96 2.35 0.39
C ALA A 183 15.68 1.38 1.33
N THR A 184 16.84 1.76 1.87
CA THR A 184 17.59 0.95 2.84
C THR A 184 16.84 0.84 4.16
N VAL A 185 16.29 1.96 4.66
CA VAL A 185 15.46 1.97 5.87
C VAL A 185 14.23 1.08 5.70
N THR A 186 13.60 1.11 4.53
CA THR A 186 12.46 0.25 4.20
C THR A 186 12.87 -1.23 4.23
N SER A 187 13.96 -1.60 3.58
CA SER A 187 14.45 -2.99 3.57
C SER A 187 14.80 -3.48 4.98
N ARG A 188 15.48 -2.66 5.80
CA ARG A 188 15.76 -3.02 7.20
C ARG A 188 14.48 -3.21 8.00
N ALA A 189 13.51 -2.30 7.88
CA ALA A 189 12.23 -2.44 8.57
C ALA A 189 11.47 -3.72 8.19
N GLU A 190 11.46 -4.08 6.90
CA GLU A 190 10.81 -5.30 6.41
C GLU A 190 11.46 -6.56 6.99
N HIS A 191 12.79 -6.65 7.00
CA HIS A 191 13.50 -7.81 7.54
C HIS A 191 13.40 -7.91 9.07
N LEU A 192 13.42 -6.78 9.79
CA LEU A 192 13.19 -6.77 11.25
C LEU A 192 11.75 -7.16 11.60
N THR A 193 10.78 -6.70 10.81
CA THR A 193 9.38 -7.13 10.95
C THR A 193 9.23 -8.63 10.70
N LEU A 194 9.91 -9.16 9.68
CA LEU A 194 9.90 -10.60 9.39
C LEU A 194 10.41 -11.43 10.57
N LEU A 195 11.56 -11.05 11.16
CA LEU A 195 12.11 -11.70 12.35
C LEU A 195 11.13 -11.66 13.52
N THR A 196 10.58 -10.48 13.82
CA THR A 196 9.69 -10.29 14.97
C THR A 196 8.36 -11.01 14.82
N VAL A 197 7.78 -11.05 13.61
CA VAL A 197 6.60 -11.87 13.31
C VAL A 197 6.90 -13.35 13.48
N TRP A 198 8.03 -13.83 12.97
CA TRP A 198 8.44 -15.23 13.16
C TRP A 198 8.63 -15.56 14.66
N LEU A 199 9.32 -14.71 15.41
CA LEU A 199 9.50 -14.86 16.86
C LEU A 199 8.16 -14.91 17.59
N SER A 200 7.20 -14.05 17.23
CA SER A 200 5.89 -14.04 17.90
C SER A 200 5.12 -15.35 17.74
N GLY A 201 5.37 -16.08 16.65
CA GLY A 201 4.73 -17.37 16.38
C GLY A 201 5.49 -18.58 16.92
N LYS A 202 6.83 -18.53 16.93
CA LYS A 202 7.68 -19.68 17.31
C LYS A 202 8.23 -19.61 18.74
N HIS A 203 8.51 -18.39 19.22
CA HIS A 203 9.10 -18.10 20.52
C HIS A 203 8.32 -16.97 21.22
N PRO A 204 7.03 -17.16 21.56
CA PRO A 204 6.21 -16.13 22.20
C PRO A 204 6.73 -15.68 23.58
N GLU A 205 7.59 -16.48 24.21
CA GLU A 205 8.34 -16.16 25.44
C GLU A 205 9.40 -15.06 25.22
N CYS A 206 9.90 -14.91 23.99
CA CYS A 206 10.89 -13.90 23.64
C CYS A 206 10.21 -12.54 23.42
N ARG A 207 10.04 -11.80 24.51
CA ARG A 207 9.33 -10.51 24.53
C ARG A 207 10.24 -9.29 24.33
N GLU A 208 11.53 -9.46 24.58
CA GLU A 208 12.55 -8.40 24.56
C GLU A 208 13.77 -8.86 23.76
N LEU A 209 14.50 -7.91 23.17
CA LEU A 209 15.72 -8.21 22.41
C LEU A 209 16.86 -8.73 23.29
N THR A 210 16.91 -8.32 24.56
CA THR A 210 17.87 -8.79 25.58
C THR A 210 17.75 -10.31 25.82
N GLY A 211 16.55 -10.87 25.67
CA GLY A 211 16.27 -12.31 25.78
C GLY A 211 16.56 -13.11 24.50
N LEU A 212 17.04 -12.47 23.43
CA LEU A 212 17.45 -13.20 22.24
C LEU A 212 18.75 -13.96 22.51
N THR A 213 18.75 -15.22 22.10
CA THR A 213 19.90 -16.11 22.18
C THR A 213 20.34 -16.49 20.78
N ARG A 214 21.56 -17.01 20.67
CA ARG A 214 22.07 -17.54 19.40
C ARG A 214 21.12 -18.59 18.79
N ARG A 215 20.56 -19.47 19.62
CA ARG A 215 19.62 -20.52 19.19
C ARG A 215 18.40 -19.96 18.43
N HIS A 216 17.79 -18.89 18.93
CA HIS A 216 16.63 -18.28 18.25
C HIS A 216 16.98 -17.83 16.83
N LEU A 217 18.18 -17.28 16.64
CA LEU A 217 18.63 -16.80 15.33
C LEU A 217 19.01 -17.96 14.40
N GLU A 218 19.61 -19.04 14.91
CA GLU A 218 19.88 -20.23 14.11
C GLU A 218 18.59 -20.86 13.56
N GLU A 219 17.59 -21.01 14.42
CA GLU A 219 16.26 -21.51 14.02
C GLU A 219 15.59 -20.58 13.00
N PHE A 220 15.68 -19.25 13.20
CA PHE A 220 15.17 -18.27 12.25
C PHE A 220 15.88 -18.36 10.90
N LEU A 221 17.21 -18.42 10.88
CA LEU A 221 18.02 -18.44 9.66
C LEU A 221 17.77 -19.71 8.85
N ALA A 222 17.66 -20.86 9.51
CA ALA A 222 17.32 -22.13 8.86
C ALA A 222 15.90 -22.09 8.23
N TRP A 223 14.94 -21.47 8.93
CA TRP A 223 13.60 -21.25 8.40
C TRP A 223 13.60 -20.26 7.22
N ASP A 224 14.26 -19.10 7.36
CA ASP A 224 14.29 -18.07 6.32
C ASP A 224 14.91 -18.61 5.02
N ALA A 225 16.00 -19.37 5.12
CA ALA A 225 16.67 -19.99 3.96
C ALA A 225 15.75 -20.89 3.11
N THR A 226 14.68 -21.45 3.69
CA THR A 226 13.79 -22.40 3.02
C THR A 226 12.36 -21.91 2.82
N ARG A 227 12.01 -20.74 3.37
CA ARG A 227 10.64 -20.24 3.34
C ARG A 227 10.17 -19.89 1.92
N LEU A 228 8.85 -19.93 1.75
CA LEU A 228 8.20 -19.43 0.55
C LEU A 228 8.10 -17.90 0.58
N SER A 229 8.28 -17.29 -0.58
CA SER A 229 8.09 -15.86 -0.79
C SER A 229 6.63 -15.49 -0.51
N GLN A 230 6.47 -14.42 0.25
CA GLN A 230 5.18 -13.82 0.59
C GLN A 230 4.82 -12.67 -0.37
N GLY A 231 5.71 -12.35 -1.32
CA GLY A 231 5.51 -11.28 -2.29
C GLY A 231 4.53 -11.69 -3.39
N ARG A 232 3.73 -10.72 -3.88
CA ARG A 232 2.69 -10.97 -4.90
C ARG A 232 3.21 -11.71 -6.14
N ARG A 233 4.43 -11.38 -6.60
CA ARG A 233 5.04 -11.95 -7.81
C ARG A 233 5.73 -13.29 -7.60
N GLY A 234 6.01 -13.69 -6.36
CA GLY A 234 6.74 -14.93 -6.04
C GLY A 234 5.97 -15.86 -5.11
N ARG A 235 4.67 -15.62 -4.90
CA ARG A 235 3.87 -16.36 -3.94
C ARG A 235 3.90 -17.86 -4.26
N GLY A 236 4.29 -18.67 -3.29
CA GLY A 236 4.41 -20.12 -3.44
C GLY A 236 5.76 -20.62 -3.95
N GLN A 237 6.67 -19.72 -4.36
CA GLN A 237 8.06 -20.08 -4.71
C GLN A 237 8.98 -19.88 -3.52
N ARG A 238 10.07 -20.66 -3.44
CA ARG A 238 11.11 -20.43 -2.43
C ARG A 238 11.80 -19.09 -2.66
N ILE A 239 12.23 -18.44 -1.58
CA ILE A 239 13.03 -17.22 -1.71
C ILE A 239 14.39 -17.52 -2.36
N SER A 240 15.00 -16.49 -2.99
CA SER A 240 16.34 -16.62 -3.54
C SER A 240 17.41 -16.54 -2.44
N VAL A 241 18.57 -17.17 -2.68
CA VAL A 241 19.74 -17.08 -1.81
C VAL A 241 20.15 -15.62 -1.58
N THR A 242 20.05 -14.78 -2.61
CA THR A 242 20.32 -13.34 -2.52
C THR A 242 19.35 -12.62 -1.57
N HIS A 243 18.06 -12.99 -1.57
CA HIS A 243 17.11 -12.41 -0.64
C HIS A 243 17.42 -12.82 0.80
N HIS A 244 17.69 -14.11 1.04
CA HIS A 244 18.14 -14.61 2.34
C HIS A 244 19.40 -13.87 2.81
N MET A 245 20.40 -13.72 1.93
CA MET A 245 21.63 -12.96 2.21
C MET A 245 21.34 -11.54 2.71
N HIS A 246 20.43 -10.81 2.06
CA HIS A 246 20.05 -9.46 2.48
C HIS A 246 19.31 -9.44 3.82
N VAL A 247 18.53 -10.47 4.15
CA VAL A 247 17.93 -10.61 5.48
C VAL A 247 19.06 -10.70 6.52
N VAL A 248 20.00 -11.63 6.35
CA VAL A 248 21.11 -11.83 7.30
C VAL A 248 21.96 -10.57 7.47
N ILE A 249 22.33 -9.90 6.37
CA ILE A 249 23.12 -8.66 6.40
C ILE A 249 22.41 -7.57 7.21
N ASN A 250 21.10 -7.40 6.99
CA ASN A 250 20.35 -6.35 7.68
C ASN A 250 20.13 -6.66 9.16
N LEU A 251 19.87 -7.93 9.51
CA LEU A 251 19.77 -8.35 10.92
C LEU A 251 21.10 -8.17 11.64
N ARG A 252 22.20 -8.60 11.03
CA ARG A 252 23.54 -8.38 11.59
C ARG A 252 23.81 -6.90 11.80
N SER A 253 23.57 -6.07 10.78
CA SER A 253 23.77 -4.61 10.89
C SER A 253 22.99 -4.04 12.07
N PHE A 254 21.74 -4.45 12.26
CA PHE A 254 20.93 -4.02 13.39
C PHE A 254 21.54 -4.40 14.74
N PHE A 255 21.92 -5.65 14.95
CA PHE A 255 22.50 -6.09 16.22
C PHE A 255 23.91 -5.50 16.48
N ASP A 256 24.72 -5.36 15.43
CA ASP A 256 26.02 -4.71 15.49
C ASP A 256 25.85 -3.22 15.87
N ASP A 257 24.89 -2.51 15.26
CA ASP A 257 24.56 -1.11 15.56
C ASP A 257 24.11 -0.94 17.03
N LEU A 258 23.21 -1.81 17.52
CA LEU A 258 22.75 -1.81 18.93
C LEU A 258 23.92 -1.97 19.91
N THR A 259 24.86 -2.85 19.57
CA THR A 259 26.06 -3.11 20.37
C THR A 259 27.01 -1.91 20.33
N ALA A 260 27.31 -1.40 19.13
CA ALA A 260 28.23 -0.29 18.92
C ALA A 260 27.74 1.01 19.57
N TRP A 261 26.42 1.26 19.56
CA TRP A 261 25.81 2.43 20.20
C TRP A 261 25.53 2.23 21.70
N GLY A 262 25.86 1.07 22.26
CA GLY A 262 25.67 0.78 23.69
C GLY A 262 24.21 0.77 24.13
N TRP A 263 23.28 0.37 23.26
CA TRP A 263 21.86 0.32 23.62
C TRP A 263 21.61 -0.78 24.65
N ALA A 264 20.89 -0.45 25.73
CA ALA A 264 20.54 -1.41 26.78
C ALA A 264 19.70 -2.58 26.26
N ASP A 265 18.96 -2.36 25.16
CA ASP A 265 18.12 -3.36 24.50
C ASP A 265 18.93 -4.42 23.71
N ARG A 266 20.26 -4.34 23.67
CA ARG A 266 21.08 -5.30 22.92
C ARG A 266 20.95 -6.72 23.51
N PRO A 267 20.99 -7.78 22.70
CA PRO A 267 21.19 -9.13 23.20
C PRO A 267 22.47 -9.22 24.05
N ALA A 268 22.47 -10.13 25.03
CA ALA A 268 23.62 -10.32 25.93
C ALA A 268 24.90 -10.73 25.16
N GLU A 269 24.72 -11.55 24.12
CA GLU A 269 25.78 -12.10 23.28
C GLU A 269 25.55 -11.77 21.80
N THR A 270 26.57 -11.99 20.97
CA THR A 270 26.43 -11.85 19.51
C THR A 270 25.51 -12.94 18.97
N VAL A 271 24.36 -12.55 18.41
CA VAL A 271 23.35 -13.50 17.92
C VAL A 271 23.43 -13.78 16.42
N VAL A 272 24.03 -12.88 15.62
CA VAL A 272 24.27 -13.06 14.18
C VAL A 272 25.75 -12.82 13.87
N HIS A 273 26.36 -13.77 13.18
CA HIS A 273 27.79 -13.79 12.89
C HIS A 273 28.04 -13.54 11.40
N ARG A 274 29.26 -13.12 11.06
CA ARG A 274 29.68 -12.99 9.65
C ARG A 274 29.53 -14.31 8.88
N ALA A 275 29.76 -15.44 9.53
CA ALA A 275 29.67 -16.76 8.94
C ALA A 275 28.24 -17.17 8.55
N ASP A 276 27.22 -16.50 9.09
CA ASP A 276 25.82 -16.76 8.74
C ASP A 276 25.45 -16.22 7.36
N ILE A 277 26.26 -15.32 6.79
CA ILE A 277 25.97 -14.70 5.50
C ILE A 277 26.23 -15.74 4.41
N PRO A 278 25.20 -16.20 3.67
CA PRO A 278 25.37 -17.18 2.61
C PRO A 278 26.22 -16.62 1.48
N ARG A 279 26.94 -17.49 0.77
CA ARG A 279 27.68 -17.08 -0.42
C ARG A 279 26.68 -16.71 -1.54
N PRO A 280 26.84 -15.54 -2.19
CA PRO A 280 25.97 -15.18 -3.29
C PRO A 280 26.14 -16.17 -4.45
N PRO A 281 25.08 -16.47 -5.22
CA PRO A 281 25.21 -17.22 -6.45
C PRO A 281 26.15 -16.48 -7.42
N ALA A 282 26.88 -17.22 -8.25
CA ALA A 282 27.77 -16.62 -9.25
C ALA A 282 26.98 -15.62 -10.11
N PRO A 283 27.50 -14.39 -10.30
CA PRO A 283 26.80 -13.38 -11.09
C PRO A 283 26.66 -13.89 -12.53
N LEU A 284 25.43 -13.89 -13.06
CA LEU A 284 25.22 -14.15 -14.48
C LEU A 284 25.90 -13.05 -15.31
N PRO A 285 26.48 -13.39 -16.49
CA PRO A 285 26.93 -12.39 -17.44
C PRO A 285 25.78 -11.43 -17.78
N ARG A 286 26.02 -10.13 -17.57
CA ARG A 286 24.98 -9.09 -17.68
C ARG A 286 24.70 -8.64 -19.11
N ALA A 287 25.57 -8.96 -20.07
CA ALA A 287 25.46 -8.46 -21.44
C ALA A 287 24.63 -9.40 -22.31
N LEU A 288 23.67 -8.84 -23.04
CA LEU A 288 22.97 -9.57 -24.10
C LEU A 288 23.93 -9.84 -25.25
N PRO A 289 23.96 -11.05 -25.82
CA PRO A 289 24.67 -11.31 -27.06
C PRO A 289 24.16 -10.39 -28.19
N PRO A 290 25.01 -9.94 -29.13
CA PRO A 290 24.63 -8.98 -30.18
C PRO A 290 23.41 -9.41 -31.01
N GLN A 291 23.26 -10.70 -31.29
CA GLN A 291 22.12 -11.23 -32.04
C GLN A 291 20.81 -11.14 -31.26
N THR A 292 20.85 -11.50 -29.97
CA THR A 292 19.71 -11.39 -29.06
C THR A 292 19.29 -9.93 -28.89
N ASP A 293 20.27 -9.04 -28.76
CA ASP A 293 20.03 -7.61 -28.63
C ASP A 293 19.39 -7.00 -29.89
N SER A 294 19.88 -7.36 -31.08
CA SER A 294 19.28 -6.93 -32.35
C SER A 294 17.84 -7.42 -32.51
N ALA A 295 17.58 -8.69 -32.15
CA ALA A 295 16.23 -9.24 -32.17
C ALA A 295 15.30 -8.52 -31.17
N LEU A 296 15.79 -8.23 -29.96
CA LEU A 296 15.06 -7.47 -28.94
C LEU A 296 14.70 -6.07 -29.46
N MET A 297 15.66 -5.33 -30.00
CA MET A 297 15.42 -3.96 -30.48
C MET A 297 14.48 -3.91 -31.69
N LYS A 298 14.50 -4.93 -32.57
CA LYS A 298 13.48 -5.08 -33.63
C LYS A 298 12.08 -5.30 -33.07
N ALA A 299 11.94 -6.09 -32.01
CA ALA A 299 10.65 -6.29 -31.35
C ALA A 299 10.16 -5.00 -30.66
N VAL A 300 11.07 -4.28 -29.98
CA VAL A 300 10.77 -2.99 -29.32
C VAL A 300 10.25 -1.96 -30.33
N ALA A 301 10.83 -1.89 -31.52
CA ALA A 301 10.37 -0.98 -32.58
C ALA A 301 8.89 -1.19 -32.96
N ASN A 302 8.38 -2.42 -32.81
CA ASN A 302 6.99 -2.78 -33.14
C ASN A 302 6.04 -2.72 -31.93
N LEU A 303 6.49 -2.28 -30.75
CA LEU A 303 5.59 -2.14 -29.59
C LEU A 303 4.51 -1.10 -29.88
N PRO A 304 3.23 -1.38 -29.59
CA PRO A 304 2.15 -0.39 -29.76
C PRO A 304 2.25 0.76 -28.76
N ASP A 305 2.78 0.49 -27.55
CA ASP A 305 2.98 1.50 -26.50
C ASP A 305 4.21 2.38 -26.81
N THR A 306 3.94 3.64 -27.15
CA THR A 306 4.97 4.65 -27.44
C THR A 306 5.86 4.95 -26.24
N ALA A 307 5.31 4.98 -25.01
CA ALA A 307 6.10 5.27 -23.82
C ALA A 307 7.06 4.12 -23.51
N ALA A 308 6.59 2.88 -23.61
CA ALA A 308 7.45 1.70 -23.46
C ALA A 308 8.54 1.64 -24.54
N ARG A 309 8.19 1.90 -25.81
CA ARG A 309 9.13 1.91 -26.93
C ARG A 309 10.22 2.96 -26.75
N ALA A 310 9.86 4.20 -26.43
CA ALA A 310 10.81 5.28 -26.19
C ALA A 310 11.69 4.98 -24.96
N GLY A 311 11.09 4.54 -23.86
CA GLY A 311 11.80 4.24 -22.61
C GLY A 311 12.85 3.13 -22.79
N ILE A 312 12.50 2.01 -23.43
CA ILE A 312 13.45 0.92 -23.67
C ILE A 312 14.59 1.37 -24.60
N THR A 313 14.27 2.17 -25.63
CA THR A 313 15.28 2.71 -26.55
C THR A 313 16.28 3.60 -25.82
N LEU A 314 15.80 4.50 -24.95
CA LEU A 314 16.65 5.38 -24.13
C LEU A 314 17.52 4.60 -23.14
N LEU A 315 16.96 3.59 -22.46
CA LEU A 315 17.72 2.72 -21.56
C LEU A 315 18.84 1.99 -22.31
N ARG A 316 18.55 1.50 -23.52
CA ARG A 316 19.52 0.75 -24.30
C ARG A 316 20.61 1.62 -24.89
N GLY A 317 20.25 2.81 -25.40
CA GLY A 317 21.19 3.73 -26.05
C GLY A 317 22.00 4.59 -25.08
N GLY A 318 21.40 5.01 -23.96
CA GLY A 318 22.03 5.90 -22.99
C GLY A 318 22.68 5.20 -21.79
N GLY A 319 22.44 3.89 -21.61
CA GLY A 319 22.94 3.15 -20.44
C GLY A 319 22.34 3.60 -19.10
N LEU A 320 21.24 4.37 -19.15
CA LEU A 320 20.51 4.85 -17.99
C LEU A 320 19.98 3.69 -17.17
N ARG A 321 19.94 3.85 -15.85
CA ARG A 321 19.15 2.98 -14.98
C ARG A 321 17.68 3.31 -15.14
N LEU A 322 16.82 2.33 -14.88
CA LEU A 322 15.37 2.53 -14.94
C LEU A 322 14.91 3.69 -14.03
N GLY A 323 15.50 3.84 -12.84
CA GLY A 323 15.18 4.97 -11.95
C GLY A 323 15.54 6.31 -12.57
N GLU A 324 16.70 6.40 -13.23
CA GLU A 324 17.16 7.62 -13.89
C GLU A 324 16.25 8.00 -15.07
N LEU A 325 15.81 7.01 -15.87
CA LEU A 325 14.80 7.23 -16.91
C LEU A 325 13.48 7.79 -16.35
N LEU A 326 13.01 7.23 -15.23
CA LEU A 326 11.75 7.62 -14.61
C LEU A 326 11.79 9.02 -13.97
N ASP A 327 12.98 9.52 -13.67
CA ASP A 327 13.22 10.83 -13.08
C ASP A 327 13.69 11.87 -14.14
N LEU A 328 13.64 11.55 -15.45
CA LEU A 328 13.98 12.51 -16.52
C LEU A 328 13.00 13.68 -16.55
N GLU A 329 13.54 14.90 -16.47
CA GLU A 329 12.79 16.15 -16.62
C GLU A 329 12.61 16.51 -18.10
N LEU A 330 11.61 17.32 -18.45
CA LEU A 330 11.29 17.63 -19.85
C LEU A 330 12.36 18.51 -20.54
N ASP A 331 13.18 19.21 -19.76
CA ASP A 331 14.27 20.10 -20.16
C ASP A 331 15.66 19.44 -20.07
N CYS A 332 15.72 18.11 -19.93
CA CYS A 332 16.98 17.37 -19.81
C CYS A 332 17.75 17.17 -21.15
N LEU A 333 17.29 17.77 -22.26
CA LEU A 333 17.82 17.59 -23.62
C LEU A 333 18.26 18.91 -24.26
#